data_AF-A0A351FQT4-F1
#
_entry.id   AF-A0A351FQT4-F1
#
_cell.length_a   1.000
_cell.length_b   1.000
_cell.length_c   1.000
_cell.angle_alpha   90.00
_cell.angle_beta   90.00
_cell.angle_gamma   90.00
#
_symmetry.space_group_name_H-M   'P 1'
#
loop_
_entity.id
_entity.type
_entity.pdbx_description
1 polymer ?
#
loop_
_entity_poly.entity_id
_entity_poly.type
_entity_poly.pdbx_seq_one_letter_code
_entity_poly.pdbx_strand_id
1 'polypeptide(L)'
;MPIRFHCPKCNQRLSVGSRKAGTEATCPKCAAKLRVPTPEVAPESSENVTAQLDDTGVAVAPPSGEAPEQGDALFQEFVVYDDGPLVADDVEVVAPVESSEDLDYSKLAIPRWVVFTQGLLLGIVGLACFVFGLMIGARSAVSETTASEPVPCVITGNVRFDQDARTPDVGAVVIVVPQESRPEQKIDAARLSPLEPAPLRDDPRLAAIRALGGAYTRVDESGGYRLRVPDKGNYFLLFISRGKRQRASAAFDAIAAAQMGRFFSPTLDMLGEQAYVWQTRLIRSDTTINQDFE
;
A
#
# COMPACT_ATOMS: atom_id res chain seq x y z
N MET A 1 -20.29 -13.40 0.30
CA MET A 1 -19.47 -12.99 -0.87
C MET A 1 -20.34 -12.20 -1.86
N PRO A 2 -19.84 -11.13 -2.50
CA PRO A 2 -20.60 -10.37 -3.51
C PRO A 2 -20.64 -11.09 -4.88
N ILE A 3 -21.81 -11.13 -5.51
CA ILE A 3 -22.01 -11.65 -6.86
C ILE A 3 -21.77 -10.51 -7.86
N ARG A 4 -20.84 -10.72 -8.80
CA ARG A 4 -20.47 -9.74 -9.83
C ARG A 4 -20.97 -10.21 -11.19
N PHE A 5 -21.76 -9.39 -11.87
CA PHE A 5 -22.30 -9.70 -13.20
C PHE A 5 -22.51 -8.43 -14.01
N HIS A 6 -22.85 -8.55 -15.30
CA HIS A 6 -23.07 -7.42 -16.20
C HIS A 6 -24.55 -7.25 -16.54
N CYS A 7 -25.01 -6.01 -16.67
CA CYS A 7 -26.37 -5.73 -17.12
C CYS A 7 -26.54 -6.09 -18.61
N PRO A 8 -27.56 -6.87 -19.01
CA PRO A 8 -27.73 -7.28 -20.42
C PRO A 8 -28.10 -6.13 -21.37
N LYS A 9 -28.57 -4.98 -20.85
CA LYS A 9 -29.00 -3.83 -21.67
C LYS A 9 -27.88 -2.82 -21.92
N CYS A 10 -27.08 -2.50 -20.92
CA CYS A 10 -26.06 -1.44 -20.99
C CYS A 10 -24.64 -1.92 -20.70
N ASN A 11 -24.46 -3.22 -20.45
CA ASN A 11 -23.20 -3.88 -20.12
C ASN A 11 -22.45 -3.32 -18.90
N GLN A 12 -23.15 -2.55 -18.04
CA GLN A 12 -22.57 -2.02 -16.81
C GLN A 12 -22.29 -3.17 -15.83
N ARG A 13 -21.09 -3.18 -15.25
CA ARG A 13 -20.70 -4.13 -14.20
C ARG A 13 -21.41 -3.78 -12.88
N LEU A 14 -22.14 -4.73 -12.32
CA LEU A 14 -22.88 -4.60 -11.07
C LEU A 14 -22.34 -5.61 -10.05
N SER A 15 -22.34 -5.20 -8.78
CA SER A 15 -21.95 -6.03 -7.64
C SER A 15 -23.08 -5.98 -6.62
N VAL A 16 -23.69 -7.12 -6.34
CA VAL A 16 -24.77 -7.24 -5.37
C VAL A 16 -24.43 -8.27 -4.31
N GLY A 17 -24.93 -8.10 -3.10
CA GLY A 17 -24.73 -9.09 -2.04
C GLY A 17 -25.42 -10.42 -2.40
N SER A 18 -24.81 -11.55 -2.01
CA SER A 18 -25.35 -12.89 -2.27
C SER A 18 -26.78 -13.11 -1.79
N ARG A 19 -27.24 -12.36 -0.78
CA ARG A 19 -28.62 -12.36 -0.28
C ARG A 19 -29.67 -11.95 -1.32
N LYS A 20 -29.26 -11.27 -2.39
CA LYS A 20 -30.14 -10.85 -3.50
C LYS A 20 -30.07 -11.79 -4.71
N ALA A 21 -29.40 -12.94 -4.59
CA ALA A 21 -29.42 -13.97 -5.63
C ALA A 21 -30.86 -14.38 -5.98
N GLY A 22 -31.19 -14.48 -7.27
CA GLY A 22 -32.50 -14.90 -7.76
C GLY A 22 -33.60 -13.83 -7.73
N THR A 23 -33.38 -12.68 -7.08
CA THR A 23 -34.34 -11.56 -6.99
C THR A 23 -34.24 -10.58 -8.16
N GLU A 24 -35.32 -9.83 -8.41
CA GLU A 24 -35.33 -8.73 -9.39
C GLU A 24 -34.66 -7.48 -8.81
N ALA A 25 -33.75 -6.90 -9.58
CA ALA A 25 -33.06 -5.66 -9.26
C ALA A 25 -33.16 -4.69 -10.45
N THR A 26 -33.09 -3.40 -10.17
CA THR A 26 -33.10 -2.36 -11.20
C THR A 26 -31.69 -1.86 -11.45
N CYS A 27 -31.28 -1.78 -12.72
CA CYS A 27 -29.98 -1.21 -13.07
C CYS A 27 -29.95 0.30 -12.79
N PRO A 28 -28.98 0.85 -12.04
CA PRO A 28 -28.92 2.28 -11.75
C PRO A 28 -28.59 3.15 -12.97
N LYS A 29 -28.03 2.57 -14.03
CA LYS A 29 -27.58 3.33 -15.22
C LYS A 29 -28.63 3.43 -16.32
N CYS A 30 -29.45 2.40 -16.50
CA CYS A 30 -30.44 2.33 -17.59
C CYS A 30 -31.87 2.04 -17.10
N ALA A 31 -32.09 1.96 -15.78
CA ALA A 31 -33.37 1.66 -15.14
C ALA A 31 -34.04 0.33 -15.57
N ALA A 32 -33.32 -0.56 -16.28
CA ALA A 32 -33.86 -1.85 -16.69
C ALA A 32 -33.99 -2.81 -15.49
N LYS A 33 -35.15 -3.48 -15.39
CA LYS A 33 -35.39 -4.59 -14.46
C LYS A 33 -34.63 -5.82 -14.93
N LEU A 34 -33.83 -6.42 -14.05
CA LEU A 34 -33.00 -7.58 -14.34
C LEU A 34 -32.99 -8.55 -13.17
N ARG A 35 -32.81 -9.85 -13.45
CA ARG A 35 -32.77 -10.89 -12.42
C ARG A 35 -31.33 -11.19 -12.05
N VAL A 36 -31.02 -11.17 -10.75
CA VAL A 36 -29.68 -11.49 -10.25
C VAL A 36 -29.43 -13.00 -10.41
N PRO A 37 -28.32 -13.44 -11.05
CA PRO A 37 -28.03 -14.85 -11.22
C PRO A 37 -27.77 -15.51 -9.86
N THR A 38 -28.43 -16.65 -9.62
CA THR A 38 -28.14 -17.51 -8.46
C THR A 38 -26.91 -18.34 -8.80
N PRO A 39 -25.83 -18.29 -8.00
CA PRO A 39 -24.73 -19.22 -8.19
C PRO A 39 -25.25 -20.63 -7.89
N GLU A 40 -25.25 -21.49 -8.90
CA GLU A 40 -25.56 -22.91 -8.74
C GLU A 40 -24.45 -23.55 -7.91
N VAL A 41 -24.79 -24.04 -6.72
CA VAL A 41 -23.90 -24.90 -5.95
C VAL A 41 -23.92 -26.25 -6.66
N ALA A 42 -22.78 -26.63 -7.23
CA ALA A 42 -22.61 -27.92 -7.90
C ALA A 42 -23.08 -29.06 -6.97
N PRO A 43 -23.94 -29.98 -7.44
CA PRO A 43 -24.33 -31.13 -6.64
C PRO A 43 -23.18 -32.13 -6.56
N GLU A 44 -22.67 -32.34 -5.34
CA GLU A 44 -21.84 -33.49 -4.99
C GLU A 44 -22.71 -34.75 -5.03
N SER A 45 -22.75 -35.43 -6.16
CA SER A 45 -23.32 -36.77 -6.27
C SER A 45 -22.30 -37.80 -5.79
N SER A 46 -22.53 -38.32 -4.59
CA SER A 46 -21.93 -39.56 -4.10
C SER A 46 -22.73 -40.74 -4.64
N GLU A 47 -22.14 -41.56 -5.52
CA GLU A 47 -22.47 -42.99 -5.62
C GLU A 47 -21.16 -43.78 -5.78
N ASN A 48 -21.12 -44.88 -5.04
CA ASN A 48 -19.94 -45.62 -4.59
C ASN A 48 -20.02 -47.04 -5.14
N VAL A 49 -19.05 -47.53 -5.92
CA VAL A 49 -18.84 -48.98 -6.15
C VAL A 49 -17.35 -49.32 -6.28
N THR A 50 -16.84 -49.84 -5.16
CA THR A 50 -15.80 -50.88 -4.97
C THR A 50 -14.42 -50.76 -5.63
N ALA A 51 -13.43 -50.77 -4.74
CA ALA A 51 -12.28 -51.69 -4.66
C ALA A 51 -10.90 -51.05 -4.81
N GLN A 52 -10.17 -51.25 -3.72
CA GLN A 52 -8.75 -51.60 -3.64
C GLN A 52 -7.69 -50.49 -3.59
N LEU A 53 -6.95 -50.57 -2.45
CA LEU A 53 -5.54 -50.22 -2.22
C LEU A 53 -5.28 -48.70 -2.05
N ASP A 54 -4.62 -48.19 -1.02
CA ASP A 54 -3.77 -48.74 0.03
C ASP A 54 -3.75 -47.84 1.28
N ASP A 55 -3.22 -48.47 2.32
CA ASP A 55 -3.11 -48.20 3.74
C ASP A 55 -2.57 -46.82 4.20
N THR A 56 -3.31 -46.24 5.17
CA THR A 56 -2.98 -45.41 6.36
C THR A 56 -1.70 -44.57 6.42
N GLY A 57 -1.66 -43.40 7.08
CA GLY A 57 -2.63 -42.69 7.93
C GLY A 57 -1.96 -41.40 8.48
N VAL A 58 -2.71 -40.29 8.61
CA VAL A 58 -3.35 -39.82 9.87
C VAL A 58 -2.30 -39.14 10.77
N ALA A 59 -2.42 -37.89 11.26
CA ALA A 59 -3.56 -37.35 11.99
C ALA A 59 -3.38 -35.84 12.31
N VAL A 60 -4.49 -35.08 12.21
CA VAL A 60 -5.11 -34.30 13.33
C VAL A 60 -4.38 -33.03 13.78
N ALA A 61 -5.00 -31.90 14.11
CA ALA A 61 -6.29 -31.24 13.92
C ALA A 61 -6.09 -29.82 14.54
N PRO A 62 -6.86 -28.79 14.16
CA PRO A 62 -6.76 -27.46 14.77
C PRO A 62 -7.82 -27.26 15.88
N PRO A 63 -7.60 -26.32 16.81
CA PRO A 63 -8.69 -25.73 17.57
C PRO A 63 -8.99 -24.29 17.13
N SER A 64 -10.29 -24.04 17.10
CA SER A 64 -11.01 -22.76 17.11
C SER A 64 -10.54 -21.80 18.21
N GLY A 65 -10.82 -20.51 18.04
CA GLY A 65 -11.08 -19.63 19.18
C GLY A 65 -10.66 -18.16 19.01
N GLU A 66 -11.68 -17.31 18.83
CA GLU A 66 -11.85 -15.99 19.45
C GLU A 66 -11.20 -14.72 18.87
N ALA A 67 -12.09 -13.72 18.73
CA ALA A 67 -11.89 -12.30 18.43
C ALA A 67 -11.26 -11.55 19.63
N PRO A 68 -10.85 -10.26 19.55
CA PRO A 68 -11.76 -9.09 19.45
C PRO A 68 -11.21 -7.92 18.56
N GLU A 69 -12.04 -7.15 17.85
CA GLU A 69 -12.62 -5.81 18.16
C GLU A 69 -11.83 -4.55 17.69
N GLN A 70 -12.63 -3.51 17.36
CA GLN A 70 -12.36 -2.06 17.22
C GLN A 70 -11.64 -1.60 15.92
N GLY A 71 -12.08 -0.58 15.19
CA GLY A 71 -13.16 0.38 15.37
C GLY A 71 -13.28 1.33 14.16
N ASP A 72 -14.38 2.09 14.17
CA ASP A 72 -14.65 3.33 13.42
C ASP A 72 -14.63 3.34 11.88
N ALA A 73 -15.83 3.25 11.30
CA ALA A 73 -16.17 3.99 10.10
C ALA A 73 -17.47 4.76 10.31
N LEU A 74 -17.29 6.03 10.65
CA LEU A 74 -18.23 7.14 10.53
C LEU A 74 -19.01 7.08 9.21
N PHE A 75 -20.29 6.71 9.27
CA PHE A 75 -21.26 7.12 8.26
C PHE A 75 -22.51 7.64 8.97
N GLN A 76 -22.80 8.90 8.67
CA GLN A 76 -23.96 9.65 9.12
C GLN A 76 -25.25 8.90 8.81
N GLU A 77 -25.95 8.55 9.89
CA GLU A 77 -27.34 8.17 9.91
C GLU A 77 -28.18 9.42 9.63
N PHE A 78 -28.86 9.44 8.48
CA PHE A 78 -29.87 10.45 8.18
C PHE A 78 -31.15 10.05 8.91
N VAL A 79 -31.37 10.62 10.09
CA VAL A 79 -32.65 10.54 10.80
C VAL A 79 -33.58 11.60 10.22
N VAL A 80 -34.63 11.17 9.54
CA VAL A 80 -35.79 11.99 9.19
C VAL A 80 -36.71 11.99 10.41
N TYR A 81 -36.85 13.14 11.07
CA TYR A 81 -37.87 13.32 12.10
C TYR A 81 -39.17 13.74 11.42
N ASP A 82 -40.16 12.87 11.50
CA ASP A 82 -41.57 13.21 11.39
C ASP A 82 -42.16 13.42 12.80
N ASP A 83 -43.16 14.29 12.88
CA ASP A 83 -44.10 14.49 13.98
C ASP A 83 -43.66 15.25 15.25
N GLY A 84 -44.04 16.54 15.27
CA GLY A 84 -44.28 17.32 16.49
C GLY A 84 -45.56 18.17 16.32
N PRO A 85 -46.46 18.23 17.33
CA PRO A 85 -47.78 18.82 17.19
C PRO A 85 -47.73 20.35 17.09
N LEU A 86 -48.50 20.87 16.15
CA LEU A 86 -48.68 22.29 15.89
C LEU A 86 -49.28 23.00 17.11
N VAL A 87 -48.46 23.84 17.76
CA VAL A 87 -48.97 24.92 18.62
C VAL A 87 -49.35 26.06 17.68
N ALA A 88 -50.66 26.30 17.57
CA ALA A 88 -51.19 27.45 16.86
C ALA A 88 -50.97 28.69 17.73
N ASP A 89 -49.89 29.42 17.46
CA ASP A 89 -49.82 30.84 17.80
C ASP A 89 -50.47 31.62 16.65
N ASP A 90 -51.41 32.48 17.02
CA ASP A 90 -52.16 33.38 16.15
C ASP A 90 -51.23 34.24 15.30
N VAL A 91 -50.95 33.79 14.07
CA VAL A 91 -50.40 34.63 13.02
C VAL A 91 -51.54 34.95 12.07
N GLU A 92 -51.92 36.23 12.03
CA GLU A 92 -52.86 36.79 11.06
C GLU A 92 -52.55 36.24 9.66
N VAL A 93 -53.55 35.58 9.08
CA VAL A 93 -53.54 35.14 7.69
C VAL A 93 -53.54 36.39 6.81
N VAL A 94 -52.35 36.94 6.57
CA VAL A 94 -52.13 37.85 5.46
C VAL A 94 -52.20 37.00 4.20
N ALA A 95 -53.20 37.28 3.37
CA ALA A 95 -53.45 36.58 2.12
C ALA A 95 -52.15 36.41 1.31
N PRO A 96 -51.97 35.28 0.60
CA PRO A 96 -50.84 35.13 -0.31
C PRO A 96 -50.92 36.24 -1.35
N VAL A 97 -49.99 37.20 -1.27
CA VAL A 97 -49.78 38.15 -2.36
C VAL A 97 -49.18 37.33 -3.49
N GLU A 98 -50.02 36.99 -4.47
CA GLU A 98 -49.59 36.52 -5.78
C GLU A 98 -48.78 37.63 -6.45
N SER A 99 -47.50 37.71 -6.11
CA SER A 99 -46.49 38.40 -6.91
C SER A 99 -45.58 37.36 -7.54
N SER A 100 -46.15 36.53 -8.43
CA SER A 100 -45.36 35.90 -9.48
C SER A 100 -45.04 36.97 -10.52
N GLU A 101 -44.12 37.87 -10.18
CA GLU A 101 -43.43 38.65 -11.19
C GLU A 101 -42.59 37.65 -11.99
N ASP A 102 -43.06 37.33 -13.21
CA ASP A 102 -42.29 36.63 -14.24
C ASP A 102 -41.01 37.45 -14.50
N LEU A 103 -39.97 37.19 -13.71
CA LEU A 103 -38.64 37.71 -13.96
C LEU A 103 -38.15 37.06 -15.25
N ASP A 104 -38.21 37.83 -16.34
CA ASP A 104 -37.72 37.45 -17.65
C ASP A 104 -36.18 37.26 -17.56
N TYR A 105 -35.74 36.06 -17.17
CA TYR A 105 -34.33 35.66 -17.03
C TYR A 105 -33.53 35.85 -18.32
N SER A 106 -34.21 36.09 -19.46
CA SER A 106 -33.60 36.36 -20.75
C SER A 106 -32.99 37.77 -20.88
N LYS A 107 -33.19 38.67 -19.90
CA LYS A 107 -32.71 40.07 -19.94
C LYS A 107 -32.06 40.55 -18.65
N LEU A 108 -31.15 39.77 -18.06
CA LEU A 108 -30.22 40.33 -17.07
C LEU A 108 -29.15 41.20 -17.75
N ALA A 109 -29.38 42.52 -17.77
CA ALA A 109 -28.38 43.50 -18.18
C ALA A 109 -27.35 43.69 -17.05
N ILE A 110 -26.33 42.84 -17.02
CA ILE A 110 -25.23 42.98 -16.06
C ILE A 110 -24.37 44.19 -16.46
N PRO A 111 -24.14 45.17 -15.56
CA PRO A 111 -23.26 46.29 -15.84
C PRO A 111 -21.85 45.78 -16.16
N ARG A 112 -21.24 46.27 -17.25
CA ARG A 112 -19.90 45.84 -17.68
C ARG A 112 -18.85 45.94 -16.57
N TRP A 113 -18.98 46.92 -15.67
CA TRP A 113 -18.09 47.08 -14.53
C TRP A 113 -18.13 45.90 -13.56
N VAL A 114 -19.30 45.27 -13.34
CA VAL A 114 -19.44 44.08 -12.50
C VAL A 114 -18.67 42.88 -13.09
N VAL A 115 -18.69 42.74 -14.41
CA VAL A 115 -17.91 41.70 -15.11
C VAL A 115 -16.41 41.94 -14.92
N PHE A 116 -15.96 43.20 -15.04
CA PHE A 116 -14.55 43.54 -14.84
C PHE A 116 -14.09 43.36 -13.38
N THR A 117 -14.91 43.71 -12.39
CA THR A 117 -14.56 43.52 -10.97
C THR A 117 -14.49 42.05 -10.60
N GLN A 118 -15.42 41.22 -11.10
CA GLN A 118 -15.40 39.78 -10.87
C GLN A 118 -14.19 39.11 -11.55
N GLY A 119 -13.86 39.51 -12.78
CA GLY A 119 -12.67 39.04 -13.48
C GLY A 119 -11.37 39.41 -12.76
N LEU A 120 -11.27 40.66 -12.27
CA LEU A 120 -10.13 41.11 -11.47
C LEU A 120 -9.98 40.31 -10.18
N LEU A 121 -11.09 40.07 -9.47
CA LEU A 121 -11.08 39.31 -8.22
C LEU A 121 -10.61 37.87 -8.43
N LEU A 122 -11.10 37.21 -9.48
CA LEU A 122 -10.63 35.87 -9.85
C LEU A 122 -9.13 35.87 -10.22
N GLY A 123 -8.67 36.88 -10.95
CA GLY A 123 -7.25 37.04 -11.28
C GLY A 123 -6.37 37.19 -10.05
N ILE A 124 -6.78 38.00 -9.07
CA ILE A 124 -6.06 38.19 -7.81
C ILE A 124 -6.00 36.89 -7.01
N VAL A 125 -7.12 36.17 -6.87
CA VAL A 125 -7.16 34.89 -6.15
C VAL A 125 -6.26 33.85 -6.85
N GLY A 126 -6.33 33.76 -8.18
CA GLY A 126 -5.46 32.87 -8.96
C GLY A 126 -3.98 33.18 -8.76
N LEU A 127 -3.60 34.46 -8.81
CA LEU A 127 -2.23 34.90 -8.57
C LEU A 127 -1.78 34.59 -7.14
N ALA A 128 -2.63 34.84 -6.14
CA ALA A 128 -2.33 34.56 -4.74
C ALA A 128 -2.13 33.06 -4.50
N CYS A 129 -3.02 32.20 -5.02
CA CYS A 129 -2.86 30.75 -4.95
C CYS A 129 -1.60 30.27 -5.68
N PHE A 130 -1.26 30.86 -6.82
CA PHE A 130 -0.04 30.53 -7.56
C PHE A 130 1.23 30.91 -6.79
N VAL A 131 1.29 32.12 -6.23
CA VAL A 131 2.41 32.58 -5.40
C VAL A 131 2.53 31.74 -4.13
N PHE A 132 1.41 31.41 -3.49
CA PHE A 132 1.38 30.54 -2.32
C PHE A 132 1.85 29.12 -2.66
N GLY A 133 1.41 28.58 -3.80
CA GLY A 133 1.89 27.32 -4.36
C GLY A 133 3.39 27.34 -4.65
N LEU A 134 3.91 28.43 -5.24
CA LEU A 134 5.35 28.62 -5.46
C LEU A 134 6.12 28.70 -4.15
N MET A 135 5.60 29.36 -3.11
CA MET A 135 6.26 29.44 -1.80
C MET A 135 6.34 28.07 -1.11
N ILE A 136 5.29 27.25 -1.19
CA ILE A 136 5.26 25.89 -0.63
C ILE A 136 6.10 24.92 -1.46
N GLY A 137 6.01 25.02 -2.78
CA GLY A 137 6.78 24.22 -3.73
C GLY A 137 8.28 24.52 -3.65
N ALA A 138 8.67 25.79 -3.56
CA ALA A 138 10.07 26.20 -3.41
C ALA A 138 10.68 25.72 -2.09
N ARG A 139 9.91 25.68 -1.00
CA ARG A 139 10.38 25.11 0.27
C ARG A 139 10.57 23.59 0.22
N SER A 140 9.88 22.91 -0.67
CA SER A 140 10.02 21.46 -0.87
C SER A 140 11.14 21.11 -1.87
N ALA A 141 11.47 22.02 -2.79
CA ALA A 141 12.58 21.86 -3.74
C ALA A 141 13.97 22.10 -3.12
N VAL A 142 14.08 22.72 -1.94
CA VAL A 142 15.36 22.96 -1.24
C VAL A 142 15.92 21.69 -0.56
N SER A 143 15.33 20.52 -0.79
CA SER A 143 16.00 19.22 -0.60
C SER A 143 16.59 18.65 -1.89
N GLU A 144 16.82 19.45 -2.93
CA GLU A 144 17.94 19.19 -3.83
C GLU A 144 19.23 19.36 -3.03
N THR A 145 19.61 18.26 -2.39
CA THR A 145 20.98 17.95 -2.04
C THR A 145 21.84 18.41 -3.20
N THR A 146 22.57 19.52 -3.00
CA THR A 146 23.65 19.98 -3.89
C THR A 146 24.33 18.73 -4.42
N ALA A 147 24.16 18.43 -5.70
CA ALA A 147 24.68 17.23 -6.33
C ALA A 147 26.20 17.33 -6.32
N SER A 148 26.78 17.03 -5.16
CA SER A 148 28.18 16.71 -4.99
C SER A 148 28.46 15.58 -5.95
N GLU A 149 29.55 15.68 -6.71
CA GLU A 149 29.97 14.61 -7.61
C GLU A 149 29.89 13.26 -6.90
N PRO A 150 29.41 12.21 -7.58
CA PRO A 150 29.14 10.94 -6.93
C PRO A 150 30.45 10.37 -6.37
N VAL A 151 30.55 10.35 -5.05
CA VAL A 151 31.71 9.81 -4.34
C VAL A 151 31.40 8.37 -3.94
N PRO A 152 31.94 7.38 -4.67
CA PRO A 152 31.68 5.99 -4.36
C PRO A 152 32.22 5.66 -2.97
N CYS A 153 31.38 5.06 -2.13
CA CYS A 153 31.75 4.63 -0.80
C CYS A 153 31.69 3.11 -0.71
N VAL A 154 32.66 2.52 -0.02
CA VAL A 154 32.73 1.08 0.23
C VAL A 154 32.27 0.79 1.65
N ILE A 155 31.29 -0.10 1.78
CA ILE A 155 30.80 -0.60 3.05
C ILE A 155 31.35 -2.02 3.23
N THR A 156 32.12 -2.23 4.29
CA THR A 156 32.68 -3.54 4.65
C THR A 156 32.23 -3.97 6.03
N GLY A 157 32.43 -5.23 6.36
CA GLY A 157 32.24 -5.70 7.73
C GLY A 157 32.12 -7.20 7.82
N ASN A 158 31.75 -7.66 9.01
CA ASN A 158 31.54 -9.07 9.30
C ASN A 158 30.12 -9.33 9.82
N VAL A 159 29.55 -10.46 9.44
CA VAL A 159 28.26 -10.96 9.92
C VAL A 159 28.47 -12.26 10.69
N ARG A 160 27.92 -12.35 11.90
CA ARG A 160 28.06 -13.51 12.79
C ARG A 160 26.72 -13.98 13.34
N PHE A 161 26.65 -15.28 13.63
CA PHE A 161 25.44 -15.94 14.11
C PHE A 161 25.01 -15.58 15.54
N ASP A 162 25.99 -15.25 16.37
CA ASP A 162 25.84 -15.08 17.81
C ASP A 162 26.92 -14.10 18.30
N GLN A 163 26.59 -13.33 19.33
CA GLN A 163 27.50 -12.38 19.98
C GLN A 163 28.68 -13.11 20.64
N ASP A 164 28.42 -14.32 21.16
CA ASP A 164 29.42 -15.08 21.92
C ASP A 164 30.22 -16.07 21.06
N ALA A 165 29.62 -16.63 20.00
CA ALA A 165 30.20 -17.78 19.31
C ALA A 165 31.31 -17.46 18.29
N ARG A 166 31.56 -16.19 17.93
CA ARG A 166 32.47 -15.78 16.82
C ARG A 166 32.26 -16.51 15.47
N THR A 167 31.21 -17.31 15.33
CA THR A 167 30.96 -18.14 14.16
C THR A 167 30.45 -17.26 13.01
N PRO A 168 31.15 -17.25 11.86
CA PRO A 168 30.72 -16.48 10.71
C PRO A 168 29.40 -17.02 10.15
N ASP A 169 28.49 -16.11 9.77
CA ASP A 169 27.24 -16.46 9.08
C ASP A 169 27.45 -16.56 7.57
N VAL A 170 28.10 -17.65 7.16
CA VAL A 170 28.48 -17.89 5.77
C VAL A 170 27.23 -17.96 4.89
N GLY A 171 27.20 -17.16 3.83
CA GLY A 171 26.08 -17.11 2.89
C GLY A 171 24.88 -16.29 3.36
N ALA A 172 24.95 -15.60 4.50
CA ALA A 172 24.02 -14.54 4.86
C ALA A 172 23.97 -13.47 3.76
N VAL A 173 22.86 -12.75 3.70
CA VAL A 173 22.60 -11.74 2.68
C VAL A 173 22.66 -10.36 3.29
N VAL A 174 23.38 -9.46 2.61
CA VAL A 174 23.44 -8.05 2.97
C VAL A 174 22.95 -7.22 1.78
N ILE A 175 21.90 -6.44 2.02
CA ILE A 175 21.30 -5.55 1.02
C ILE A 175 21.33 -4.13 1.55
N VAL A 176 21.72 -3.19 0.70
CA VAL A 176 21.80 -1.76 1.03
C VAL A 176 21.02 -0.99 -0.01
N VAL A 177 20.11 -0.11 0.42
CA VAL A 177 19.31 0.74 -0.46
C VAL A 177 19.25 2.17 0.07
N PRO A 178 19.29 3.22 -0.77
CA PRO A 178 19.19 4.59 -0.26
C PRO A 178 17.79 4.86 0.30
N GLN A 179 17.73 5.58 1.42
CA GLN A 179 16.47 5.89 2.10
C GLN A 179 15.57 6.81 1.26
N GLU A 180 16.16 7.71 0.47
CA GLU A 180 15.43 8.69 -0.33
C GLU A 180 15.03 8.16 -1.72
N SER A 181 15.69 7.12 -2.22
CA SER A 181 15.39 6.53 -3.53
C SER A 181 14.03 5.81 -3.56
N ARG A 182 13.27 5.95 -4.65
CA ARG A 182 11.99 5.23 -4.85
C ARG A 182 12.04 4.45 -6.16
N PRO A 183 11.87 3.12 -6.12
CA PRO A 183 11.73 2.37 -7.35
C PRO A 183 10.41 2.67 -8.04
N GLU A 184 10.45 2.78 -9.37
CA GLU A 184 9.26 2.82 -10.22
C GLU A 184 8.47 1.51 -10.13
N GLN A 185 9.18 0.38 -10.04
CA GLN A 185 8.62 -0.95 -9.83
C GLN A 185 9.33 -1.65 -8.67
N LYS A 186 8.54 -2.21 -7.75
CA LYS A 186 9.07 -2.98 -6.62
C LYS A 186 9.91 -4.16 -7.12
N ILE A 187 11.03 -4.40 -6.44
CA ILE A 187 11.95 -5.48 -6.77
C ILE A 187 11.38 -6.80 -6.24
N ASP A 188 11.30 -7.80 -7.12
CA ASP A 188 10.93 -9.15 -6.70
C ASP A 188 12.01 -9.76 -5.80
N ALA A 189 11.64 -10.00 -4.55
CA ALA A 189 12.58 -10.39 -3.50
C ALA A 189 12.66 -11.90 -3.28
N ALA A 190 11.81 -12.71 -3.92
CA ALA A 190 11.67 -14.14 -3.65
C ALA A 190 12.96 -14.96 -3.82
N ARG A 191 13.86 -14.58 -4.74
CA ARG A 191 15.19 -15.24 -4.89
C ARG A 191 16.40 -14.41 -4.49
N LEU A 192 16.19 -13.39 -3.67
CA LEU A 192 17.29 -12.69 -2.99
C LEU A 192 17.56 -13.28 -1.59
N SER A 193 16.74 -14.25 -1.16
CA SER A 193 16.88 -14.93 0.13
C SER A 193 18.22 -15.66 0.27
N PRO A 194 18.81 -15.68 1.48
CA PRO A 194 19.98 -16.49 1.78
C PRO A 194 19.84 -17.97 1.46
N LEU A 195 18.63 -18.56 1.50
CA LEU A 195 18.41 -20.00 1.25
C LEU A 195 18.53 -20.38 -0.22
N GLU A 196 18.18 -19.46 -1.11
CA GLU A 196 18.28 -19.63 -2.56
C GLU A 196 19.74 -19.57 -3.02
N PRO A 197 20.09 -20.19 -4.15
CA PRO A 197 21.42 -20.04 -4.75
C PRO A 197 21.73 -18.57 -5.05
N ALA A 198 23.01 -18.22 -5.01
CA ALA A 198 23.45 -16.86 -5.27
C ALA A 198 22.98 -16.42 -6.69
N PRO A 199 22.32 -15.26 -6.82
CA PRO A 199 21.91 -14.76 -8.12
C PRO A 199 23.13 -14.51 -9.00
N LEU A 200 22.97 -14.72 -10.30
CA LEU A 200 23.99 -14.39 -11.29
C LEU A 200 24.28 -12.88 -11.24
N ARG A 201 25.52 -12.49 -11.58
CA ARG A 201 25.96 -11.09 -11.54
C ARG A 201 25.06 -10.16 -12.39
N ASP A 202 24.51 -10.68 -13.47
CA ASP A 202 23.66 -9.94 -14.42
C ASP A 202 22.16 -10.16 -14.18
N ASP A 203 21.77 -10.64 -12.99
CA ASP A 203 20.37 -10.80 -12.62
C ASP A 203 19.65 -9.43 -12.65
N PRO A 204 18.49 -9.31 -13.34
CA PRO A 204 17.73 -8.07 -13.45
C PRO A 204 17.42 -7.42 -12.10
N ARG A 205 17.26 -8.21 -11.04
CA ARG A 205 16.94 -7.70 -9.69
C ARG A 205 18.13 -7.02 -9.05
N LEU A 206 19.34 -7.55 -9.26
CA LEU A 206 20.56 -6.89 -8.81
C LEU A 206 20.81 -5.61 -9.60
N ALA A 207 20.50 -5.62 -10.90
CA ALA A 207 20.54 -4.42 -11.72
C ALA A 207 19.56 -3.35 -11.21
N ALA A 208 18.34 -3.74 -10.84
CA ALA A 208 17.36 -2.83 -10.24
C ALA A 208 17.84 -2.26 -8.89
N ILE A 209 18.40 -3.07 -8.00
CA ILE A 209 19.00 -2.59 -6.73
C ILE A 209 20.10 -1.57 -7.01
N ARG A 210 21.00 -1.85 -7.96
CA ARG A 210 22.09 -0.93 -8.34
C ARG A 210 21.58 0.35 -8.98
N ALA A 211 20.55 0.27 -9.83
CA ALA A 211 19.94 1.44 -10.46
C ALA A 211 19.32 2.40 -9.43
N LEU A 212 18.89 1.89 -8.28
CA LEU A 212 18.42 2.71 -7.16
C LEU A 212 19.55 3.38 -6.37
N GLY A 213 20.81 3.06 -6.65
CA GLY A 213 21.97 3.42 -5.82
C GLY A 213 22.23 2.44 -4.67
N GLY A 214 21.60 1.27 -4.69
CA GLY A 214 21.81 0.22 -3.70
C GLY A 214 22.89 -0.79 -4.10
N ALA A 215 23.13 -1.76 -3.22
CA ALA A 215 24.05 -2.86 -3.46
C ALA A 215 23.57 -4.14 -2.76
N TYR A 216 23.99 -5.29 -3.27
CA TYR A 216 23.68 -6.62 -2.74
C TYR A 216 24.96 -7.45 -2.73
N THR A 217 25.17 -8.22 -1.65
CA THR A 217 26.23 -9.21 -1.58
C THR A 217 25.82 -10.36 -0.67
N ARG A 218 26.52 -11.47 -0.82
CA ARG A 218 26.53 -12.55 0.16
C ARG A 218 27.78 -12.47 1.01
N VAL A 219 27.63 -12.93 2.25
CA VAL A 219 28.71 -13.06 3.20
C VAL A 219 29.58 -14.25 2.81
N ASP A 220 30.88 -14.03 2.79
CA ASP A 220 31.89 -15.04 2.42
C ASP A 220 32.14 -16.07 3.54
N GLU A 221 33.03 -17.03 3.29
CA GLU A 221 33.39 -18.08 4.24
C GLU A 221 34.03 -17.56 5.54
N SER A 222 34.63 -16.37 5.51
CA SER A 222 35.20 -15.71 6.69
C SER A 222 34.17 -14.90 7.48
N GLY A 223 32.92 -14.86 7.02
CA GLY A 223 31.88 -13.99 7.57
C GLY A 223 31.99 -12.55 7.07
N GLY A 224 32.88 -12.27 6.11
CA GLY A 224 33.13 -10.94 5.57
C GLY A 224 32.14 -10.57 4.47
N TYR A 225 31.89 -9.27 4.31
CA TYR A 225 31.17 -8.74 3.17
C TYR A 225 31.76 -7.40 2.70
N ARG A 226 31.55 -7.10 1.42
CA ARG A 226 31.95 -5.83 0.81
C ARG A 226 30.91 -5.38 -0.20
N LEU A 227 30.42 -4.15 -0.03
CA LEU A 227 29.43 -3.50 -0.86
C LEU A 227 29.96 -2.15 -1.32
N ARG A 228 29.58 -1.71 -2.52
CA ARG A 228 29.92 -0.39 -3.04
C ARG A 228 28.66 0.35 -3.38
N VAL A 229 28.49 1.53 -2.80
CA VAL A 229 27.39 2.45 -3.08
C VAL A 229 27.93 3.67 -3.84
N PRO A 230 27.15 4.27 -4.76
CA PRO A 230 27.64 5.35 -5.61
C PRO A 230 27.82 6.67 -4.87
N ASP A 231 27.02 6.91 -3.82
CA ASP A 231 26.88 8.23 -3.19
C ASP A 231 26.91 8.17 -1.66
N LYS A 232 27.15 9.32 -1.05
CA LYS A 232 26.99 9.54 0.39
C LYS A 232 25.52 9.82 0.71
N GLY A 233 25.05 9.40 1.88
CA GLY A 233 23.67 9.64 2.27
C GLY A 233 23.15 8.66 3.31
N ASN A 234 21.85 8.73 3.56
CA ASN A 234 21.17 7.78 4.43
C ASN A 234 20.82 6.52 3.64
N TYR A 235 21.22 5.37 4.17
CA TYR A 235 20.95 4.07 3.60
C TYR A 235 20.23 3.19 4.61
N PHE A 236 19.31 2.39 4.11
CA PHE A 236 18.81 1.24 4.84
C PHE A 236 19.71 0.04 4.57
N LEU A 237 20.09 -0.64 5.64
CA LEU A 237 20.86 -1.88 5.61
C LEU A 237 19.98 -3.01 6.12
N LEU A 238 19.83 -4.02 5.28
CA LEU A 238 19.16 -5.27 5.60
C LEU A 238 20.19 -6.38 5.70
N PHE A 239 20.23 -7.02 6.86
CA PHE A 239 20.98 -8.24 7.09
C PHE A 239 19.98 -9.38 7.25
N ILE A 240 20.14 -10.46 6.50
CA ILE A 240 19.31 -11.67 6.63
C ILE A 240 20.24 -12.85 6.90
N SER A 241 20.08 -13.46 8.07
CA SER A 241 20.88 -14.61 8.49
C SER A 241 20.57 -15.82 7.62
N ARG A 242 21.59 -16.63 7.28
CA ARG A 242 21.33 -17.90 6.57
C ARG A 242 20.92 -19.01 7.53
N GLY A 243 21.65 -19.16 8.63
CA GLY A 243 21.50 -20.27 9.58
C GLY A 243 20.60 -20.00 10.80
N LYS A 244 20.39 -18.74 11.20
CA LYS A 244 19.52 -18.43 12.35
C LYS A 244 18.09 -18.26 11.87
N ARG A 245 17.19 -19.08 12.42
CA ARG A 245 15.75 -18.94 12.19
C ARG A 245 15.10 -18.22 13.35
N GLN A 246 14.27 -17.24 13.04
CA GLN A 246 13.43 -16.54 14.00
C GLN A 246 12.00 -16.60 13.45
N ARG A 247 11.08 -17.17 14.23
CA ARG A 247 9.67 -17.23 13.84
C ARG A 247 9.21 -15.79 13.64
N ALA A 248 8.76 -15.44 12.43
CA ALA A 248 8.38 -14.09 11.99
C ALA A 248 7.26 -13.42 12.83
N SER A 249 6.80 -14.05 13.91
CA SER A 249 5.66 -13.65 14.72
C SER A 249 6.00 -12.74 15.91
N ALA A 250 7.27 -12.59 16.32
CA ALA A 250 7.61 -11.81 17.52
C ALA A 250 8.33 -10.47 17.24
N ALA A 251 8.90 -10.28 16.04
CA ALA A 251 9.70 -9.09 15.71
C ALA A 251 9.49 -8.61 14.26
N PHE A 252 8.34 -8.90 13.64
CA PHE A 252 7.97 -8.18 12.42
C PHE A 252 7.50 -6.79 12.82
N ASP A 253 8.45 -5.88 13.01
CA ASP A 253 8.16 -4.48 13.26
C ASP A 253 7.39 -3.94 12.05
N ALA A 254 6.14 -3.53 12.27
CA ALA A 254 5.27 -2.99 11.24
C ALA A 254 5.93 -1.81 10.50
N ILE A 255 6.80 -1.07 11.19
CA ILE A 255 7.56 0.05 10.61
C ILE A 255 8.60 -0.49 9.62
N ALA A 256 9.40 -1.48 10.02
CA ALA A 256 10.39 -2.09 9.14
C ALA A 256 9.72 -2.75 7.92
N ALA A 257 8.58 -3.42 8.12
CA ALA A 257 7.77 -4.01 7.04
C ALA A 257 7.32 -2.96 6.02
N ALA A 258 6.81 -1.83 6.49
CA ALA A 258 6.38 -0.73 5.63
C ALA A 258 7.56 -0.11 4.86
N GLN A 259 8.70 0.08 5.53
CA GLN A 259 9.92 0.61 4.92
C GLN A 259 10.48 -0.35 3.85
N MET A 260 10.56 -1.65 4.14
CA MET A 260 10.99 -2.67 3.19
C MET A 260 10.02 -2.80 2.02
N GLY A 261 8.70 -2.74 2.28
CA GLY A 261 7.65 -2.82 1.27
C GLY A 261 7.63 -1.67 0.25
N ARG A 262 8.40 -0.60 0.48
CA ARG A 262 8.68 0.46 -0.51
C ARG A 262 9.61 -0.03 -1.62
N PHE A 263 10.50 -0.96 -1.32
CA PHE A 263 11.54 -1.42 -2.24
C PHE A 263 11.27 -2.83 -2.78
N PHE A 264 10.76 -3.71 -1.93
CA PHE A 264 10.66 -5.15 -2.20
C PHE A 264 9.20 -5.63 -2.25
N SER A 265 8.93 -6.65 -3.04
CA SER A 265 7.64 -7.34 -3.10
C SER A 265 7.80 -8.78 -3.59
N PRO A 266 7.27 -9.81 -2.89
CA PRO A 266 6.71 -9.77 -1.54
C PRO A 266 7.82 -9.72 -0.45
N THR A 267 7.62 -8.91 0.59
CA THR A 267 8.59 -8.72 1.68
C THR A 267 8.76 -9.96 2.55
N LEU A 268 7.68 -10.71 2.79
CA LEU A 268 7.72 -11.91 3.64
C LEU A 268 8.49 -13.06 3.00
N ASP A 269 8.41 -13.25 1.69
CA ASP A 269 9.06 -14.40 1.03
C ASP A 269 10.60 -14.28 1.02
N MET A 270 11.13 -13.05 1.00
CA MET A 270 12.58 -12.83 1.09
C MET A 270 13.14 -13.20 2.46
N LEU A 271 12.36 -12.92 3.52
CA LEU A 271 12.77 -13.11 4.91
C LEU A 271 12.48 -14.54 5.39
N GLY A 272 11.40 -15.16 4.89
CA GLY A 272 11.00 -16.51 5.28
C GLY A 272 10.91 -16.66 6.80
N GLU A 273 11.58 -17.69 7.34
CA GLU A 273 11.74 -17.91 8.78
C GLU A 273 13.10 -17.42 9.31
N GLN A 274 13.82 -16.60 8.58
CA GLN A 274 15.19 -16.20 8.93
C GLN A 274 15.21 -14.99 9.86
N ALA A 275 16.19 -14.97 10.77
CA ALA A 275 16.48 -13.79 11.56
C ALA A 275 16.97 -12.66 10.63
N TYR A 276 16.46 -11.46 10.84
CA TYR A 276 16.83 -10.30 10.06
C TYR A 276 17.04 -9.08 10.94
N VAL A 277 17.89 -8.16 10.47
CA VAL A 277 18.11 -6.86 11.09
C VAL A 277 17.94 -5.79 10.03
N TRP A 278 17.04 -4.85 10.29
CA TRP A 278 16.80 -3.68 9.46
C TRP A 278 17.22 -2.43 10.21
N GLN A 279 18.23 -1.71 9.69
CA GLN A 279 18.76 -0.51 10.34
C GLN A 279 19.06 0.60 9.34
N THR A 280 19.00 1.84 9.81
CA THR A 280 19.36 3.02 9.01
C THR A 280 20.76 3.49 9.38
N ARG A 281 21.60 3.81 8.38
CA ARG A 281 22.93 4.39 8.61
C ARG A 281 23.21 5.52 7.64
N LEU A 282 23.83 6.58 8.17
CA LEU A 282 24.36 7.67 7.38
C LEU A 282 25.79 7.31 6.93
N ILE A 283 25.98 7.14 5.63
CA ILE A 283 27.28 6.83 5.00
C ILE A 283 27.88 8.12 4.47
N ARG A 284 29.02 8.53 5.05
CA ARG A 284 29.75 9.75 4.64
C ARG A 284 31.07 9.44 3.93
N SER A 285 31.57 8.23 4.08
CA SER A 285 32.83 7.72 3.53
C SER A 285 32.83 6.20 3.64
N ASP A 286 33.92 5.57 3.19
CA ASP A 286 34.19 4.16 3.47
C ASP A 286 33.99 3.87 4.95
N THR A 287 33.24 2.81 5.24
CA THR A 287 32.70 2.53 6.57
C THR A 287 32.68 1.03 6.81
N THR A 288 33.04 0.64 8.04
CA THR A 288 32.96 -0.75 8.49
C THR A 288 31.80 -0.93 9.46
N ILE A 289 30.91 -1.87 9.19
CA ILE A 289 29.72 -2.17 10.00
C ILE A 289 29.71 -3.67 10.27
N ASN A 290 29.82 -4.06 11.54
CA ASN A 290 29.68 -5.46 11.94
C ASN A 290 28.26 -5.72 12.42
N GLN A 291 27.74 -6.90 12.12
CA GLN A 291 26.43 -7.35 12.56
C GLN A 291 26.54 -8.72 13.23
N ASP A 292 26.21 -8.76 14.51
CA ASP A 292 26.05 -10.01 15.24
C ASP A 292 24.53 -10.22 15.48
N PHE A 293 24.01 -11.43 15.21
CA PHE A 293 22.59 -11.74 15.44
C PHE A 293 22.38 -12.21 16.89
N GLU A 294 21.46 -11.59 17.64
CA GLU A 294 21.01 -12.01 18.99
C GLU A 294 19.98 -13.13 18.95
#